data_AF-A0A395NQH2-F1
#
_entry.id   AF-A0A395NQH2-F1
#
_cell.length_a   1.000
_cell.length_b   1.000
_cell.length_c   1.000
_cell.angle_alpha   90.00
_cell.angle_beta   90.00
_cell.angle_gamma   90.00
#
_symmetry.space_group_name_H-M   'P 1'
#
loop_
_entity.id
_entity.type
_entity.pdbx_description
1 polymer ?
#
loop_
_entity_poly.entity_id
_entity_poly.type
_entity_poly.pdbx_seq_one_letter_code
_entity_poly.pdbx_strand_id
1 'polypeptide(L)'
;MSHIILGTKLLDFVSRRYDIPIPHETWSSLLNWTYISASKPFKPIRNIHTGNLSTASSAADVRHIWDVMTSEPYNITPTFSDLDIYIKTLINQRSFGQALNAIRAHAIPHYNSLLKTFHIALADEILQLDALSSLSKANASSLTSRATFRRRQAQLLKDHTHHLISSWFTRLLKSASSTKAREGSFMRTRIPDLLLEFPDFFHPQLRYRTAQGHVVLQRPDTDVTHRFDWDNSTWRVALPQKKSGIYARDFEGADDPEFPWPRVNNMRVLEWKRVPRRRSEVARRPPGEAAREAKAKEWWDTLEEELML
;
A
#
# COMPACT_ATOMS: atom_id res chain seq x y z
N MET A 1 -4.43 -32.06 3.65
CA MET A 1 -3.19 -31.41 3.16
C MET A 1 -3.56 -30.73 1.85
N SER A 2 -3.29 -29.43 1.66
CA SER A 2 -3.74 -28.74 0.44
C SER A 2 -2.95 -29.21 -0.78
N HIS A 3 -3.58 -29.19 -1.97
CA HIS A 3 -2.90 -29.57 -3.22
C HIS A 3 -1.67 -28.73 -3.51
N ILE A 4 -1.65 -27.49 -2.99
CA ILE A 4 -0.50 -26.63 -3.20
C ILE A 4 0.70 -27.13 -2.41
N ILE A 5 0.54 -27.53 -1.14
CA ILE A 5 1.63 -28.14 -0.37
C ILE A 5 2.14 -29.41 -1.06
N LEU A 6 1.25 -30.23 -1.60
CA LEU A 6 1.66 -31.41 -2.36
C LEU A 6 2.45 -31.02 -3.62
N GLY A 7 2.01 -30.00 -4.34
CA GLY A 7 2.74 -29.42 -5.47
C GLY A 7 4.13 -28.89 -5.08
N THR A 8 4.27 -28.25 -3.92
CA THR A 8 5.57 -27.79 -3.43
C THR A 8 6.52 -28.93 -3.10
N LYS A 9 6.01 -30.03 -2.53
CA LYS A 9 6.81 -31.22 -2.27
C LYS A 9 7.25 -31.91 -3.55
N LEU A 10 6.39 -31.95 -4.57
CA LEU A 10 6.75 -32.47 -5.89
C LEU A 10 7.84 -31.60 -6.53
N LEU A 11 7.70 -30.27 -6.46
CA LEU A 11 8.70 -29.32 -6.95
C LEU A 11 10.05 -29.51 -6.25
N ASP A 12 10.06 -29.61 -4.92
CA ASP A 12 11.26 -29.89 -4.12
C ASP A 12 11.88 -31.27 -4.47
N PHE A 13 11.05 -32.29 -4.66
CA PHE A 13 11.51 -33.62 -5.10
C PHE A 13 12.18 -33.57 -6.48
N VAL A 14 11.56 -32.90 -7.46
CA VAL A 14 12.11 -32.75 -8.82
C VAL A 14 13.41 -31.96 -8.79
N SER A 15 13.45 -30.83 -8.07
CA SER A 15 14.65 -30.00 -7.92
C SER A 15 15.82 -30.81 -7.37
N ARG A 16 15.61 -31.57 -6.29
CA ARG A 16 16.65 -32.42 -5.68
C ARG A 16 17.03 -33.62 -6.54
N ARG A 17 16.05 -34.23 -7.23
CA ARG A 17 16.28 -35.44 -8.03
C ARG A 17 17.09 -35.17 -9.29
N TYR A 18 16.87 -34.01 -9.91
CA TYR A 18 17.49 -33.61 -11.17
C TYR A 18 18.53 -32.50 -11.01
N ASP A 19 18.80 -32.03 -9.79
CA ASP A 19 19.71 -30.94 -9.46
C ASP A 19 19.41 -29.65 -10.24
N ILE A 20 18.12 -29.36 -10.42
CA ILE A 20 17.65 -28.16 -11.12
C ILE A 20 17.32 -27.10 -10.08
N PRO A 21 18.03 -25.95 -10.05
CA PRO A 21 17.71 -24.88 -9.12
C PRO A 21 16.36 -24.27 -9.48
N ILE A 22 15.50 -24.10 -8.48
CA ILE A 22 14.19 -23.45 -8.67
C ILE A 22 14.43 -21.93 -8.68
N PRO A 23 14.07 -21.21 -9.75
CA PRO A 23 14.28 -19.78 -9.82
C PRO A 23 13.34 -19.03 -8.87
N HIS A 24 13.79 -17.86 -8.40
CA HIS A 24 13.01 -16.97 -7.52
C HIS A 24 11.59 -16.70 -8.05
N GLU A 25 11.45 -16.47 -9.36
CA GLU A 25 10.16 -16.18 -10.00
C GLU A 25 9.12 -17.30 -9.80
N THR A 26 9.56 -18.56 -9.77
CA THR A 26 8.66 -19.70 -9.50
C THR A 26 8.15 -19.68 -8.07
N TRP A 27 9.02 -19.35 -7.11
CA TRP A 27 8.62 -19.22 -5.70
C TRP A 27 7.68 -18.04 -5.46
N SER A 28 7.98 -16.86 -6.02
CA SER A 28 7.08 -15.70 -5.94
C SER A 28 5.72 -16.01 -6.58
N SER A 29 5.71 -16.69 -7.73
CA SER A 29 4.48 -17.10 -8.40
C SER A 29 3.67 -18.06 -7.54
N LEU A 30 4.31 -19.08 -6.98
CA LEU A 30 3.69 -20.05 -6.07
C LEU A 30 3.12 -19.36 -4.82
N LEU A 31 3.85 -18.44 -4.21
CA LEU A 31 3.40 -17.65 -3.06
C LEU A 31 2.19 -16.78 -3.43
N ASN A 32 2.18 -16.15 -4.59
CA ASN A 32 1.04 -15.36 -5.06
C ASN A 32 -0.20 -16.23 -5.30
N TRP A 33 -0.06 -17.35 -6.00
CA TRP A 33 -1.15 -18.30 -6.26
C TRP A 33 -1.76 -18.85 -4.98
N THR A 34 -0.93 -19.16 -3.98
CA THR A 34 -1.38 -19.65 -2.68
C THR A 34 -2.13 -18.59 -1.89
N TYR A 35 -1.65 -17.36 -1.92
CA TYR A 35 -2.32 -16.22 -1.31
C TYR A 35 -3.68 -15.94 -1.94
N ILE A 36 -3.76 -15.90 -3.27
CA ILE A 36 -5.02 -15.71 -4.01
C ILE A 36 -6.01 -16.82 -3.64
N SER A 37 -5.55 -18.07 -3.65
CA SER A 37 -6.37 -19.25 -3.33
C SER A 37 -6.85 -19.25 -1.87
N ALA A 38 -6.04 -18.74 -0.94
CA ALA A 38 -6.39 -18.63 0.47
C ALA A 38 -7.27 -17.41 0.81
N SER A 39 -7.43 -16.47 -0.13
CA SER A 39 -8.12 -15.21 0.13
C SER A 39 -9.65 -15.38 0.19
N LYS A 40 -10.29 -14.54 1.02
CA LYS A 40 -11.72 -14.60 1.34
C LYS A 40 -12.69 -14.53 0.14
N PRO A 41 -12.48 -13.76 -0.94
CA PRO A 41 -13.44 -13.72 -2.04
C PRO A 41 -13.50 -15.03 -2.83
N PHE A 42 -12.38 -15.75 -2.95
CA PHE A 42 -12.31 -16.99 -3.74
C PHE A 42 -12.68 -18.23 -2.95
N LYS A 43 -12.53 -18.19 -1.62
CA LYS A 43 -12.89 -19.31 -0.73
C LYS A 43 -14.37 -19.76 -0.86
N PRO A 44 -15.39 -18.89 -0.76
CA PRO A 44 -16.79 -19.30 -0.89
C PRO A 44 -17.14 -19.74 -2.31
N ILE A 45 -16.63 -19.05 -3.34
CA ILE A 45 -16.84 -19.43 -4.75
C ILE A 45 -16.28 -20.83 -5.01
N ARG A 46 -15.09 -21.13 -4.49
CA ARG A 46 -14.47 -22.44 -4.61
C ARG A 46 -15.23 -23.51 -3.83
N ASN A 47 -15.71 -23.20 -2.62
CA ASN A 47 -16.54 -24.14 -1.85
C ASN A 47 -17.81 -24.53 -2.61
N ILE A 48 -18.41 -23.61 -3.37
CA ILE A 48 -19.56 -23.87 -4.24
C ILE A 48 -19.18 -24.80 -5.41
N HIS A 49 -18.03 -24.55 -6.06
CA HIS A 49 -17.61 -25.32 -7.24
C HIS A 49 -17.02 -26.70 -6.91
N THR A 50 -16.36 -26.85 -5.76
CA THR A 50 -15.60 -28.05 -5.39
C THR A 50 -16.22 -28.83 -4.24
N GLY A 51 -17.40 -28.44 -3.74
CA GLY A 51 -18.15 -29.20 -2.74
C GLY A 51 -17.35 -29.52 -1.49
N ASN A 52 -17.02 -28.52 -0.67
CA ASN A 52 -16.39 -28.68 0.67
C ASN A 52 -15.19 -29.65 0.77
N LEU A 53 -14.49 -29.94 -0.34
CA LEU A 53 -13.30 -30.78 -0.30
C LEU A 53 -12.23 -30.09 0.58
N SER A 54 -11.53 -30.89 1.41
CA SER A 54 -10.45 -30.51 2.34
C SER A 54 -9.17 -29.95 1.65
N THR A 55 -9.33 -29.47 0.42
CA THR A 55 -8.29 -29.01 -0.51
C THR A 55 -8.12 -27.50 -0.52
N ALA A 56 -8.95 -26.79 0.27
CA ALA A 56 -8.89 -25.34 0.38
C ALA A 56 -7.55 -24.87 0.96
N SER A 57 -6.86 -24.01 0.21
CA SER A 57 -5.62 -23.38 0.64
C SER A 57 -5.89 -22.52 1.88
N SER A 58 -5.03 -22.67 2.88
CA SER A 58 -5.08 -21.86 4.09
C SER A 58 -3.97 -20.81 4.07
N ALA A 59 -4.14 -19.75 4.85
CA ALA A 59 -3.05 -18.82 5.09
C ALA A 59 -1.86 -19.48 5.81
N ALA A 60 -2.04 -20.66 6.42
CA ALA A 60 -0.93 -21.45 6.97
C ALA A 60 -0.03 -22.02 5.87
N ASP A 61 -0.61 -22.35 4.70
CA ASP A 61 0.13 -22.87 3.55
C ASP A 61 1.03 -21.77 2.96
N VAL A 62 0.56 -20.51 2.96
CA VAL A 62 1.37 -19.36 2.54
C VAL A 62 2.59 -19.17 3.44
N ARG A 63 2.42 -19.33 4.76
CA ARG A 63 3.55 -19.31 5.70
C ARG A 63 4.53 -20.45 5.44
N HIS A 64 4.03 -21.67 5.23
CA HIS A 64 4.88 -22.80 4.94
C HIS A 64 5.76 -22.56 3.69
N ILE A 65 5.18 -21.98 2.64
CA ILE A 65 5.90 -21.68 1.41
C ILE A 65 6.93 -20.58 1.62
N TRP A 66 6.55 -19.54 2.36
CA TRP A 66 7.48 -18.49 2.77
C TRP A 66 8.69 -19.07 3.52
N ASP A 67 8.43 -19.93 4.50
CA ASP A 67 9.48 -20.56 5.31
C ASP A 67 10.38 -21.44 4.43
N VAL A 68 9.82 -22.26 3.54
CA VAL A 68 10.61 -23.12 2.62
C VAL A 68 11.45 -22.27 1.65
N MET A 69 10.92 -21.17 1.14
CA MET A 69 11.64 -20.28 0.23
C MET A 69 12.80 -19.55 0.93
N THR A 70 12.61 -19.14 2.18
CA THR A 70 13.58 -18.30 2.92
C THR A 70 14.57 -19.11 3.77
N SER A 71 14.25 -20.35 4.12
CA SER A 71 15.14 -21.25 4.85
C SER A 71 16.06 -22.05 3.92
N GLU A 72 17.07 -22.69 4.52
CA GLU A 72 17.86 -23.69 3.82
C GLU A 72 16.95 -24.82 3.33
N PRO A 73 17.09 -25.28 2.07
CA PRO A 73 18.29 -25.16 1.22
C PRO A 73 18.28 -24.01 0.20
N TYR A 74 17.19 -23.26 0.05
CA TYR A 74 17.03 -22.32 -1.07
C TYR A 74 17.53 -20.91 -0.77
N ASN A 75 17.39 -20.42 0.48
CA ASN A 75 17.88 -19.11 0.95
C ASN A 75 17.56 -17.95 0.00
N ILE A 76 16.35 -17.94 -0.57
CA ILE A 76 15.97 -16.95 -1.57
C ILE A 76 15.63 -15.63 -0.88
N THR A 77 16.22 -14.53 -1.37
CA THR A 77 15.90 -13.19 -0.91
C THR A 77 14.53 -12.78 -1.45
N PRO A 78 13.51 -12.59 -0.59
CA PRO A 78 12.16 -12.30 -1.04
C PRO A 78 12.05 -10.89 -1.64
N THR A 79 11.23 -10.74 -2.67
CA THR A 79 10.92 -9.42 -3.23
C THR A 79 9.91 -8.67 -2.35
N PHE A 80 9.83 -7.34 -2.48
CA PHE A 80 8.86 -6.52 -1.73
C PHE A 80 7.39 -6.93 -1.97
N SER A 81 7.07 -7.43 -3.17
CA SER A 81 5.76 -8.02 -3.50
C SER A 81 5.47 -9.27 -2.67
N ASP A 82 6.48 -10.10 -2.43
CA ASP A 82 6.36 -11.33 -1.67
C ASP A 82 6.20 -11.01 -0.18
N LEU A 83 6.93 -10.00 0.31
CA LEU A 83 6.76 -9.44 1.65
C LEU A 83 5.34 -8.89 1.86
N ASP A 84 4.77 -8.19 0.87
CA ASP A 84 3.40 -7.67 0.93
C ASP A 84 2.37 -8.80 1.13
N ILE A 85 2.51 -9.90 0.37
CA ILE A 85 1.68 -11.09 0.53
C ILE A 85 1.85 -11.67 1.94
N TYR A 86 3.09 -11.89 2.36
CA TYR A 86 3.41 -12.49 3.66
C TYR A 86 2.84 -11.67 4.83
N ILE A 87 3.11 -10.36 4.88
CA ILE A 87 2.62 -9.47 5.94
C ILE A 87 1.08 -9.43 5.96
N LYS A 88 0.43 -9.36 4.78
CA LYS A 88 -1.04 -9.42 4.70
C LYS A 88 -1.59 -10.73 5.27
N THR A 89 -0.93 -11.87 5.03
CA THR A 89 -1.36 -13.14 5.62
C THR A 89 -1.21 -13.18 7.14
N LEU A 90 -0.09 -12.68 7.67
CA LEU A 90 0.13 -12.61 9.12
C LEU A 90 -0.90 -11.71 9.83
N ILE A 91 -1.21 -10.55 9.24
CA ILE A 91 -2.24 -9.64 9.78
C ILE A 91 -3.64 -10.30 9.75
N ASN A 92 -3.95 -11.05 8.70
CA ASN A 92 -5.22 -11.79 8.59
C ASN A 92 -5.30 -12.92 9.62
N GLN A 93 -4.18 -13.56 9.94
CA GLN A 93 -4.08 -14.61 10.96
C GLN A 93 -3.89 -14.08 12.38
N ARG A 94 -3.75 -12.75 12.53
CA ARG A 94 -3.57 -12.04 13.81
C ARG A 94 -2.25 -12.34 14.51
N SER A 95 -1.23 -12.82 13.79
CA SER A 95 0.13 -12.96 14.30
C SER A 95 0.88 -11.62 14.23
N PHE A 96 0.37 -10.62 14.95
CA PHE A 96 0.86 -9.24 14.85
C PHE A 96 2.35 -9.08 15.19
N GLY A 97 2.85 -9.83 16.18
CA GLY A 97 4.27 -9.78 16.55
C GLY A 97 5.19 -10.21 15.41
N GLN A 98 4.85 -11.30 14.70
CA GLN A 98 5.62 -11.75 13.53
C GLN A 98 5.53 -10.75 12.38
N ALA A 99 4.35 -10.16 12.16
CA ALA A 99 4.17 -9.15 11.12
C ALA A 99 5.04 -7.91 11.38
N LEU A 100 5.07 -7.43 12.63
CA LEU A 100 5.88 -6.28 13.01
C LEU A 100 7.38 -6.57 12.91
N ASN A 101 7.81 -7.77 13.31
CA ASN A 101 9.20 -8.18 13.17
C ASN A 101 9.61 -8.25 11.69
N ALA A 102 8.76 -8.77 10.80
CA ALA A 102 9.02 -8.79 9.36
C ALA A 102 9.10 -7.37 8.77
N ILE A 103 8.22 -6.45 9.21
CA ILE A 103 8.27 -5.04 8.80
C ILE A 103 9.58 -4.39 9.24
N ARG A 104 9.97 -4.56 10.51
CA ARG A 104 11.24 -4.03 11.06
C ARG A 104 12.46 -4.57 10.33
N ALA A 105 12.50 -5.88 10.10
CA ALA A 105 13.67 -6.54 9.54
C ALA A 105 13.87 -6.26 8.05
N HIS A 106 12.79 -6.18 7.27
CA HIS A 106 12.89 -6.15 5.81
C HIS A 106 12.26 -4.91 5.17
N ALA A 107 11.07 -4.49 5.61
CA ALA A 107 10.35 -3.40 4.95
C ALA A 107 10.96 -2.02 5.22
N ILE A 108 11.38 -1.76 6.46
CA ILE A 108 11.96 -0.46 6.85
C ILE A 108 13.34 -0.23 6.21
N PRO A 109 14.29 -1.20 6.23
CA PRO A 109 15.57 -1.03 5.53
C PRO A 109 15.38 -0.81 4.02
N HIS A 110 14.46 -1.54 3.40
CA HIS A 110 14.13 -1.36 1.99
C HIS A 110 13.58 0.05 1.72
N TYR A 111 12.64 0.53 2.51
CA TYR A 111 12.11 1.89 2.41
C TYR A 111 13.20 2.96 2.57
N ASN A 112 14.09 2.79 3.56
CA ASN A 112 15.21 3.71 3.79
C ASN A 112 16.20 3.72 2.61
N SER A 113 16.41 2.58 1.95
CA SER A 113 17.22 2.54 0.74
C SER A 113 16.57 3.32 -0.40
N LEU A 114 15.25 3.19 -0.58
CA LEU A 114 14.49 3.94 -1.58
C LEU A 114 14.50 5.44 -1.28
N LEU A 115 14.35 5.83 -0.02
CA LEU A 115 14.50 7.23 0.41
C LEU A 115 15.86 7.81 0.01
N LYS A 116 16.95 7.09 0.28
CA LYS A 116 18.30 7.51 -0.14
C LYS A 116 18.40 7.65 -1.65
N THR A 117 17.89 6.68 -2.42
CA THR A 117 17.92 6.77 -3.89
C THR A 117 17.11 7.95 -4.42
N PHE A 118 15.98 8.28 -3.77
CA PHE A 118 15.18 9.45 -4.11
C PHE A 118 15.93 10.74 -3.81
N HIS A 119 16.56 10.87 -2.63
CA HIS A 119 17.36 12.06 -2.30
C HIS A 119 18.53 12.26 -3.27
N ILE A 120 19.23 11.18 -3.63
CA ILE A 120 20.30 11.23 -4.62
C ILE A 120 19.77 11.66 -5.99
N ALA A 121 18.65 11.10 -6.45
CA ALA A 121 18.04 11.45 -7.73
C ALA A 121 17.53 12.90 -7.77
N LEU A 122 17.01 13.39 -6.63
CA LEU A 122 16.57 14.79 -6.50
C LEU A 122 17.77 15.74 -6.53
N ALA A 123 18.84 15.44 -5.79
CA ALA A 123 20.07 16.22 -5.83
C ALA A 123 20.71 16.23 -7.22
N ASP A 124 20.74 15.09 -7.92
CA ASP A 124 21.23 14.98 -9.30
C ASP A 124 20.41 15.84 -10.26
N GLU A 125 19.08 15.86 -10.13
CA GLU A 125 18.22 16.72 -10.94
C GLU A 125 18.49 18.22 -10.69
N ILE A 126 18.61 18.64 -9.43
CA ILE A 126 18.90 20.04 -9.08
C ILE A 126 20.27 20.46 -9.63
N LEU A 127 21.31 19.65 -9.43
CA LEU A 127 22.67 19.95 -9.91
C LEU A 127 22.73 20.01 -11.43
N GLN A 128 22.03 19.11 -12.13
CA GLN A 128 21.97 19.16 -13.60
C GLN A 128 21.20 20.38 -14.09
N LEU A 129 20.10 20.76 -13.42
CA LEU A 129 19.34 21.97 -13.78
C LEU A 129 20.13 23.25 -13.54
N ASP A 130 20.95 23.29 -12.50
CA ASP A 130 21.87 24.39 -12.23
C ASP A 130 23.01 24.45 -13.25
N ALA A 131 23.70 23.34 -13.51
CA ALA A 131 24.77 23.28 -14.50
C ALA A 131 24.28 23.65 -15.91
N LEU A 132 23.11 23.15 -16.32
CA LEU A 132 22.52 23.40 -17.63
C LEU A 132 21.97 24.82 -17.78
N SER A 133 21.82 25.58 -16.70
CA SER A 133 21.49 27.01 -16.77
C SER A 133 22.53 27.82 -17.58
N SER A 134 23.77 27.33 -17.61
CA SER A 134 24.91 27.96 -18.28
C SER A 134 25.15 27.46 -19.72
N LEU A 135 24.47 26.39 -20.16
CA LEU A 135 24.74 25.69 -21.42
C LEU A 135 23.61 25.81 -22.46
N SER A 136 23.94 25.55 -23.73
CA SER A 136 23.01 25.62 -24.87
C SER A 136 21.75 24.75 -24.70
N LYS A 137 20.59 25.33 -25.06
CA LYS A 137 19.24 24.81 -24.78
C LYS A 137 18.93 23.41 -25.35
N ALA A 138 19.57 22.99 -26.44
CA ALA A 138 19.23 21.73 -27.12
C ALA A 138 19.68 20.49 -26.31
N ASN A 139 20.97 20.42 -25.92
CA ASN A 139 21.49 19.31 -25.11
C ASN A 139 20.99 19.37 -23.65
N ALA A 140 20.64 20.56 -23.17
CA ALA A 140 20.05 20.73 -21.85
C ALA A 140 18.70 20.01 -21.69
N SER A 141 17.88 20.00 -22.74
CA SER A 141 16.54 19.39 -22.67
C SER A 141 16.57 17.86 -22.51
N SER A 142 17.49 17.16 -23.16
CA SER A 142 17.58 15.70 -23.11
C SER A 142 18.15 15.20 -21.78
N LEU A 143 19.18 15.86 -21.25
CA LEU A 143 19.78 15.56 -19.95
C LEU A 143 18.78 15.81 -18.81
N THR A 144 18.09 16.95 -18.84
CA THR A 144 17.01 17.27 -17.88
C THR A 144 15.89 16.24 -17.92
N SER A 145 15.49 15.78 -19.12
CA SER A 145 14.45 14.74 -19.28
C SER A 145 14.86 13.42 -18.63
N ARG A 146 16.15 13.04 -18.73
CA ARG A 146 16.65 11.81 -18.10
C ARG A 146 16.73 11.91 -16.58
N ALA A 147 17.21 13.03 -16.03
CA ALA A 147 17.23 13.25 -14.58
C ALA A 147 15.81 13.29 -13.99
N THR A 148 14.90 14.05 -14.61
CA THR A 148 13.49 14.12 -14.19
C THR A 148 12.82 12.75 -14.24
N PHE A 149 13.10 11.93 -15.25
CA PHE A 149 12.58 10.56 -15.33
C PHE A 149 13.10 9.69 -14.18
N ARG A 150 14.40 9.73 -13.87
CA ARG A 150 15.00 8.99 -12.75
C ARG A 150 14.39 9.40 -11.41
N ARG A 151 14.25 10.70 -11.16
CA ARG A 151 13.59 11.20 -9.94
C ARG A 151 12.16 10.71 -9.85
N ARG A 152 11.37 10.84 -10.94
CA ARG A 152 9.97 10.37 -10.98
C ARG A 152 9.87 8.88 -10.69
N GLN A 153 10.76 8.06 -11.26
CA GLN A 153 10.79 6.63 -11.00
C GLN A 153 11.11 6.33 -9.53
N ALA A 154 12.16 6.95 -8.97
CA ALA A 154 12.52 6.78 -7.56
C ALA A 154 11.39 7.25 -6.62
N GLN A 155 10.73 8.35 -6.97
CA GLN A 155 9.59 8.89 -6.23
C GLN A 155 8.41 7.90 -6.24
N LEU A 156 8.04 7.35 -7.40
CA LEU A 156 6.96 6.39 -7.51
C LEU A 156 7.22 5.14 -6.65
N LEU A 157 8.46 4.64 -6.63
CA LEU A 157 8.83 3.49 -5.80
C LEU A 157 8.77 3.82 -4.31
N LYS A 158 9.29 4.99 -3.88
CA LYS A 158 9.16 5.49 -2.51
C LYS A 158 7.69 5.59 -2.09
N ASP A 159 6.86 6.25 -2.90
CA ASP A 159 5.46 6.50 -2.58
C ASP A 159 4.65 5.20 -2.56
N HIS A 160 4.91 4.28 -3.50
CA HIS A 160 4.27 2.97 -3.54
C HIS A 160 4.57 2.14 -2.29
N THR A 161 5.84 2.07 -1.89
CA THR A 161 6.26 1.31 -0.71
C THR A 161 5.74 1.93 0.58
N HIS A 162 5.76 3.26 0.71
CA HIS A 162 5.13 3.97 1.83
C HIS A 162 3.64 3.65 1.93
N HIS A 163 2.92 3.72 0.81
CA HIS A 163 1.49 3.40 0.78
C HIS A 163 1.21 1.98 1.23
N LEU A 164 2.01 1.00 0.78
CA LEU A 164 1.87 -0.39 1.20
C LEU A 164 2.09 -0.56 2.70
N ILE A 165 3.15 0.01 3.26
CA ILE A 165 3.43 -0.02 4.70
C ILE A 165 2.29 0.63 5.50
N SER A 166 1.84 1.82 5.10
CA SER A 166 0.70 2.50 5.72
C SER A 166 -0.59 1.67 5.62
N SER A 167 -0.81 0.99 4.49
CA SER A 167 -1.93 0.07 4.31
C SER A 167 -1.85 -1.14 5.25
N TRP A 168 -0.66 -1.64 5.56
CA TRP A 168 -0.47 -2.73 6.52
C TRP A 168 -0.79 -2.27 7.93
N PHE A 169 -0.32 -1.10 8.35
CA PHE A 169 -0.63 -0.55 9.66
C PHE A 169 -2.13 -0.26 9.84
N THR A 170 -2.78 0.32 8.85
CA THR A 170 -4.24 0.54 8.90
C THR A 170 -5.02 -0.78 8.95
N ARG A 171 -4.60 -1.80 8.21
CA ARG A 171 -5.17 -3.15 8.28
C ARG A 171 -4.92 -3.82 9.62
N LEU A 172 -3.74 -3.64 10.20
CA LEU A 172 -3.38 -4.15 11.52
C LEU A 172 -4.30 -3.54 12.58
N LEU A 173 -4.46 -2.22 12.60
CA LEU A 173 -5.36 -1.53 13.51
C LEU A 173 -6.82 -1.97 13.32
N LYS A 174 -7.27 -2.11 12.07
CA LYS A 174 -8.60 -2.60 11.76
C LYS A 174 -8.80 -4.04 12.26
N SER A 175 -7.87 -4.94 11.99
CA SER A 175 -7.89 -6.34 12.43
C SER A 175 -7.90 -6.45 13.96
N ALA A 176 -7.06 -5.65 14.62
CA ALA A 176 -6.95 -5.60 16.07
C ALA A 176 -8.23 -5.03 16.72
N SER A 177 -8.83 -4.00 16.13
CA SER A 177 -10.08 -3.37 16.61
C SER A 177 -11.34 -4.26 16.46
N SER A 178 -11.32 -5.21 15.53
CA SER A 178 -12.46 -6.05 15.17
C SER A 178 -12.70 -7.25 16.10
N THR A 179 -11.80 -7.57 17.04
CA THR A 179 -11.76 -8.90 17.69
C THR A 179 -11.73 -8.82 19.23
N LYS A 180 -11.92 -9.95 19.92
CA LYS A 180 -11.62 -10.18 21.36
C LYS A 180 -10.20 -9.73 21.81
N ALA A 181 -9.29 -9.45 20.86
CA ALA A 181 -7.99 -8.84 21.12
C ALA A 181 -8.05 -7.40 21.71
N ARG A 182 -9.26 -6.82 21.80
CA ARG A 182 -9.57 -5.54 22.46
C ARG A 182 -9.08 -5.45 23.92
N GLU A 183 -9.04 -6.57 24.63
CA GLU A 183 -8.62 -6.64 26.03
C GLU A 183 -7.11 -6.89 26.19
N GLY A 184 -6.41 -7.24 25.10
CA GLY A 184 -5.00 -7.58 25.14
C GLY A 184 -4.09 -6.38 25.37
N SER A 185 -2.98 -6.61 26.07
CA SER A 185 -1.87 -5.65 26.25
C SER A 185 -1.39 -5.04 24.93
N PHE A 186 -1.53 -5.77 23.81
CA PHE A 186 -1.21 -5.28 22.48
C PHE A 186 -1.88 -3.94 22.14
N MET A 187 -3.15 -3.74 22.49
CA MET A 187 -3.87 -2.49 22.15
C MET A 187 -3.47 -1.31 23.04
N ARG A 188 -2.98 -1.59 24.25
CA ARG A 188 -2.65 -0.56 25.25
C ARG A 188 -1.19 -0.11 25.15
N THR A 189 -0.27 -1.05 24.94
CA THR A 189 1.18 -0.76 24.98
C THR A 189 1.76 -0.73 23.56
N ARG A 190 1.48 -1.74 22.74
CA ARG A 190 2.15 -1.89 21.44
C ARG A 190 1.71 -0.86 20.41
N ILE A 191 0.45 -0.41 20.42
CA ILE A 191 0.00 0.61 19.45
C ILE A 191 0.69 1.97 19.70
N PRO A 192 0.73 2.51 20.94
CA PRO A 192 1.54 3.69 21.23
C PRO A 192 3.01 3.51 20.89
N ASP A 193 3.63 2.38 21.24
CA ASP A 193 5.03 2.11 20.90
C ASP A 193 5.26 2.15 19.39
N LEU A 194 4.34 1.60 18.59
CA LEU A 194 4.43 1.65 17.13
C LEU A 194 4.29 3.06 16.58
N LEU A 195 3.49 3.93 17.20
CA LEU A 195 3.39 5.33 16.81
C LEU A 195 4.71 6.07 17.05
N LEU A 196 5.40 5.76 18.15
CA LEU A 196 6.72 6.32 18.46
C LEU A 196 7.79 5.79 17.51
N GLU A 197 7.73 4.51 17.17
CA GLU A 197 8.72 3.86 16.31
C GLU A 197 8.55 4.22 14.82
N PHE A 198 7.31 4.35 14.35
CA PHE A 198 6.97 4.50 12.94
C PHE A 198 6.01 5.65 12.65
N PRO A 199 6.32 6.89 13.08
CA PRO A 199 5.40 8.02 12.96
C PRO A 199 4.96 8.28 11.51
N ASP A 200 5.87 8.18 10.54
CA ASP A 200 5.64 8.61 9.16
C ASP A 200 4.58 7.82 8.40
N PHE A 201 4.25 6.62 8.87
CA PHE A 201 3.32 5.72 8.17
C PHE A 201 1.88 5.82 8.70
N PHE A 202 1.66 6.52 9.81
CA PHE A 202 0.35 6.70 10.41
C PHE A 202 -0.33 7.99 9.94
N HIS A 203 -1.65 7.99 10.02
CA HIS A 203 -2.46 9.18 9.73
C HIS A 203 -2.40 10.18 10.90
N PRO A 204 -2.60 11.50 10.67
CA PRO A 204 -2.61 12.49 11.76
C PRO A 204 -3.61 12.16 12.87
N GLN A 205 -4.76 11.60 12.49
CA GLN A 205 -5.76 11.09 13.42
C GLN A 205 -5.78 9.56 13.38
N LEU A 206 -5.31 8.93 14.45
CA LEU A 206 -5.41 7.49 14.63
C LEU A 206 -6.68 7.15 15.40
N ARG A 207 -7.55 6.34 14.79
CA ARG A 207 -8.78 5.85 15.44
C ARG A 207 -8.70 4.35 15.58
N TYR A 208 -8.77 3.85 16.81
CA TYR A 208 -8.85 2.41 17.06
C TYR A 208 -9.79 2.11 18.23
N ARG A 209 -10.26 0.86 18.31
CA ARG A 209 -11.23 0.43 19.33
C ARG A 209 -10.55 -0.49 20.34
N THR A 210 -10.66 -0.14 21.62
CA THR A 210 -10.23 -0.97 22.76
C THR A 210 -11.44 -1.65 23.39
N ALA A 211 -11.22 -2.46 24.43
CA ALA A 211 -12.32 -3.03 25.21
C ALA A 211 -13.18 -1.95 25.89
N GLN A 212 -12.55 -0.83 26.27
CA GLN A 212 -13.18 0.26 27.02
C GLN A 212 -13.88 1.29 26.13
N GLY A 213 -13.63 1.30 24.81
CA GLY A 213 -14.28 2.25 23.91
C GLY A 213 -13.46 2.56 22.66
N HIS A 214 -13.70 3.74 22.10
CA HIS A 214 -12.94 4.28 20.98
C HIS A 214 -11.84 5.19 21.49
N VAL A 215 -10.60 4.94 21.04
CA VAL A 215 -9.47 5.82 21.30
C VAL A 215 -9.17 6.58 20.02
N VAL A 216 -9.13 7.90 20.13
CA VAL A 216 -8.71 8.80 19.07
C VAL A 216 -7.43 9.46 19.54
N LEU A 217 -6.31 9.10 18.92
CA LEU A 217 -5.04 9.78 19.13
C LEU A 217 -4.90 10.83 18.04
N GLN A 218 -4.86 12.09 18.46
CA GLN A 218 -4.52 13.21 17.60
C GLN A 218 -3.03 13.46 17.75
N ARG A 219 -2.31 13.46 16.64
CA ARG A 219 -0.92 13.87 16.60
C ARG A 219 -0.87 15.37 16.35
N PRO A 220 0.00 16.13 17.03
CA PRO A 220 0.21 17.53 16.73
C PRO A 220 0.70 17.67 15.29
N ASP A 221 0.16 18.65 14.55
CA ASP A 221 0.39 18.83 13.12
C ASP A 221 1.86 19.09 12.75
N THR A 222 2.69 19.52 13.72
CA THR A 222 4.13 19.77 13.54
C THR A 222 4.93 18.52 13.17
N ASP A 223 4.48 17.33 13.60
CA ASP A 223 5.24 16.08 13.45
C ASP A 223 4.68 15.19 12.32
N VAL A 224 3.68 15.68 11.57
CA VAL A 224 2.96 14.85 10.59
C VAL A 224 3.03 15.47 9.20
N THR A 225 3.66 14.74 8.29
CA THR A 225 3.70 15.10 6.87
C THR A 225 2.31 14.91 6.25
N HIS A 226 1.61 15.99 5.97
CA HIS A 226 0.29 15.96 5.32
C HIS A 226 0.41 15.59 3.83
N ARG A 227 0.33 14.29 3.54
CA ARG A 227 0.39 13.77 2.15
C ARG A 227 -0.91 13.98 1.35
N PHE A 228 -2.00 14.35 2.02
CA PHE A 228 -3.32 14.48 1.40
C PHE A 228 -4.09 15.62 2.04
N ASP A 229 -4.84 16.31 1.19
CA ASP A 229 -5.77 17.33 1.59
C ASP A 229 -7.21 16.80 1.41
N TRP A 230 -8.10 17.28 2.26
CA TRP A 230 -9.51 17.00 2.13
C TRP A 230 -10.12 18.09 1.27
N ASP A 231 -10.52 17.72 0.06
CA ASP A 231 -11.34 18.58 -0.77
C ASP A 231 -12.81 18.37 -0.35
N ASN A 232 -13.33 19.40 0.29
CA ASN A 232 -14.69 19.53 0.77
C ASN A 232 -15.58 20.32 -0.20
N SER A 233 -15.06 20.70 -1.37
CA SER A 233 -15.77 21.51 -2.37
C SER A 233 -16.31 20.70 -3.56
N THR A 234 -15.90 19.43 -3.68
CA THR A 234 -16.32 18.58 -4.81
C THR A 234 -17.75 18.06 -4.62
N TRP A 235 -18.66 18.53 -5.47
CA TRP A 235 -20.00 17.94 -5.62
C TRP A 235 -19.94 16.75 -6.57
N ARG A 236 -20.37 15.58 -6.11
CA ARG A 236 -20.58 14.43 -7.01
C ARG A 236 -22.05 14.31 -7.36
N VAL A 237 -22.30 13.98 -8.63
CA VAL A 237 -23.61 13.58 -9.09
C VAL A 237 -23.71 12.07 -8.91
N ALA A 238 -24.57 11.64 -7.99
CA ALA A 238 -24.82 10.22 -7.76
C ALA A 238 -26.30 9.92 -8.02
N LEU A 239 -26.56 8.74 -8.59
CA LEU A 239 -27.89 8.17 -8.50
C LEU A 239 -28.18 7.87 -7.03
N PRO A 240 -29.36 8.20 -6.49
CA PRO A 240 -29.71 7.79 -5.14
C PRO A 240 -29.59 6.27 -5.04
N GLN A 241 -28.69 5.80 -4.16
CA GLN A 241 -28.41 4.37 -4.04
C GLN A 241 -29.69 3.61 -3.65
N LYS A 242 -30.07 2.66 -4.51
CA LYS A 242 -30.86 1.46 -4.23
C LYS A 242 -32.13 1.70 -3.40
N LYS A 243 -33.16 2.23 -4.06
CA LYS A 243 -34.54 1.87 -3.70
C LYS A 243 -35.43 1.45 -4.88
N SER A 244 -34.99 1.66 -6.14
CA SER A 244 -35.78 1.28 -7.32
C SER A 244 -36.11 -0.21 -7.36
N GLY A 245 -35.14 -1.09 -7.07
CA GLY A 245 -35.38 -2.55 -7.07
C GLY A 245 -36.23 -3.06 -5.90
N ILE A 246 -36.39 -2.30 -4.81
CA ILE A 246 -37.29 -2.69 -3.71
C ILE A 246 -38.73 -2.29 -4.05
N TYR A 247 -38.92 -1.11 -4.66
CA TYR A 247 -40.25 -0.61 -4.99
C TYR A 247 -40.83 -1.15 -6.30
N ALA A 248 -40.00 -1.64 -7.23
CA ALA A 248 -40.45 -2.22 -8.51
C ALA A 248 -40.66 -3.74 -8.45
N ARG A 249 -40.24 -4.41 -7.37
CA ARG A 249 -40.32 -5.88 -7.26
C ARG A 249 -41.76 -6.41 -7.16
N ASP A 250 -42.66 -5.58 -6.63
CA ASP A 250 -44.06 -5.96 -6.39
C ASP A 250 -44.98 -5.55 -7.56
N PHE A 251 -44.44 -4.97 -8.64
CA PHE A 251 -45.21 -4.61 -9.83
C PHE A 251 -45.27 -5.78 -10.81
N GLU A 252 -46.49 -6.12 -11.26
CA GLU A 252 -46.68 -7.11 -12.32
C GLU A 252 -45.99 -6.65 -13.60
N GLY A 253 -45.22 -7.55 -14.22
CA GLY A 253 -44.43 -7.25 -15.43
C GLY A 253 -43.01 -6.72 -15.17
N ALA A 254 -42.54 -6.67 -13.92
CA ALA A 254 -41.15 -6.27 -13.60
C ALA A 254 -40.06 -7.21 -14.17
N ASP A 255 -40.45 -8.41 -14.61
CA ASP A 255 -39.59 -9.38 -15.30
C ASP A 255 -39.51 -9.14 -16.83
N ASP A 256 -40.32 -8.22 -17.37
CA ASP A 256 -40.34 -7.88 -18.80
C ASP A 256 -39.14 -6.96 -19.16
N PRO A 257 -38.34 -7.28 -20.20
CA PRO A 257 -37.27 -6.39 -20.66
C PRO A 257 -37.75 -4.99 -21.09
N GLU A 258 -39.02 -4.81 -21.44
CA GLU A 258 -39.60 -3.50 -21.79
C GLU A 258 -40.22 -2.76 -20.59
N PHE A 259 -40.10 -3.30 -19.37
CA PHE A 259 -40.65 -2.66 -18.17
C PHE A 259 -40.12 -1.22 -18.01
N PRO A 260 -41.00 -0.20 -17.90
CA PRO A 260 -40.59 1.19 -17.78
C PRO A 260 -40.05 1.45 -16.37
N TRP A 261 -38.78 1.09 -16.15
CA TRP A 261 -38.11 1.32 -14.88
C TRP A 261 -38.16 2.80 -14.49
N PRO A 262 -38.52 3.13 -13.23
CA PRO A 262 -38.61 4.51 -12.79
C PRO A 262 -37.27 5.20 -12.95
N ARG A 263 -37.24 6.26 -13.78
CA ARG A 263 -36.05 7.10 -13.98
C ARG A 263 -35.85 7.96 -12.75
N VAL A 264 -34.83 7.65 -11.95
CA VAL A 264 -34.56 8.41 -10.74
C VAL A 264 -33.68 9.61 -11.07
N ASN A 265 -34.12 10.80 -10.67
CA ASN A 265 -33.35 12.02 -10.86
C ASN A 265 -32.01 11.94 -10.14
N ASN A 266 -30.97 12.46 -10.80
CA ASN A 266 -29.63 12.56 -10.24
C ASN A 266 -29.63 13.45 -8.99
N MET A 267 -28.99 12.99 -7.93
CA MET A 267 -28.80 13.74 -6.70
C MET A 267 -27.39 14.32 -6.64
N ARG A 268 -27.27 15.59 -6.25
CA ARG A 268 -25.98 16.20 -5.93
C ARG A 268 -25.65 15.92 -4.48
N VAL A 269 -24.56 15.22 -4.24
CA VAL A 269 -24.08 14.88 -2.90
C VAL A 269 -22.74 15.58 -2.70
N LEU A 270 -22.62 16.32 -1.61
CA LEU A 270 -21.34 16.88 -1.20
C LEU A 270 -20.41 15.73 -0.83
N GLU A 271 -19.33 15.56 -1.59
CA GLU A 271 -18.37 14.48 -1.36
C GLU A 271 -17.14 15.03 -0.66
N TRP A 272 -16.77 14.39 0.44
CA TRP A 272 -15.47 14.64 1.07
C TRP A 272 -14.46 13.76 0.37
N LYS A 273 -13.70 14.35 -0.55
CA LYS A 273 -12.73 13.62 -1.35
C LYS A 273 -11.33 13.85 -0.82
N ARG A 274 -10.63 12.76 -0.52
CA ARG A 274 -9.21 12.80 -0.20
C ARG A 274 -8.44 13.03 -1.50
N VAL A 275 -7.79 14.18 -1.64
CA VAL A 275 -6.97 14.53 -2.80
C VAL A 275 -5.50 14.44 -2.37
N PRO A 276 -4.65 13.68 -3.08
CA PRO A 276 -3.22 13.68 -2.79
C PRO A 276 -2.65 15.09 -3.01
N ARG A 277 -1.84 15.58 -2.07
CA ARG A 277 -1.19 16.88 -2.20
C ARG A 277 -0.26 16.80 -3.42
N ARG A 278 -0.48 17.67 -4.41
CA ARG A 278 0.35 17.69 -5.61
C ARG A 278 1.73 18.22 -5.22
N ARG A 279 2.76 17.40 -5.40
CA ARG A 279 4.15 17.87 -5.23
C ARG A 279 4.44 18.91 -6.31
N SER A 280 5.15 19.98 -5.94
CA SER A 280 5.32 21.12 -6.81
C SER A 280 6.22 20.75 -8.00
N GLU A 281 5.95 21.30 -9.18
CA GLU A 281 6.95 21.30 -10.25
C GLU A 281 7.92 22.49 -10.11
N VAL A 282 7.73 23.30 -9.05
CA VAL A 282 8.37 24.60 -8.84
C VAL A 282 9.75 24.46 -8.18
N ALA A 283 9.97 23.39 -7.42
CA ALA A 283 11.28 23.02 -6.86
C ALA A 283 12.37 22.71 -7.92
N ARG A 284 12.03 22.76 -9.22
CA ARG A 284 12.93 22.38 -10.32
C ARG A 284 14.18 23.26 -10.42
N ARG A 285 14.08 24.58 -10.23
CA ARG A 285 15.24 25.45 -10.45
C ARG A 285 15.60 26.20 -9.16
N PRO A 286 16.84 26.07 -8.68
CA PRO A 286 17.30 26.92 -7.59
C PRO A 286 17.12 28.39 -7.99
N PRO A 287 16.68 29.25 -7.07
CA PRO A 287 16.64 30.69 -7.30
C PRO A 287 18.07 31.14 -7.64
N GLY A 288 18.27 31.77 -8.80
CA GLY A 288 19.57 32.36 -9.13
C GLY A 288 19.94 33.48 -8.15
N GLU A 289 21.20 33.90 -8.12
CA GLU A 289 21.71 34.94 -7.19
C GLU A 289 20.92 36.27 -7.25
N ALA A 290 20.25 36.55 -8.37
CA ALA A 290 19.39 37.73 -8.55
C ALA A 290 17.93 37.56 -8.07
N ALA A 291 17.55 36.38 -7.56
CA ALA A 291 16.22 36.16 -7.01
C ALA A 291 16.10 36.88 -5.66
N ARG A 292 14.98 37.59 -5.46
CA ARG A 292 14.66 38.23 -4.17
C ARG A 292 14.71 37.18 -3.05
N GLU A 293 15.29 37.53 -1.91
CA GLU A 293 15.43 36.66 -0.72
C GLU A 293 14.11 35.95 -0.35
N ALA A 294 12.97 36.63 -0.50
CA ALA A 294 11.65 36.04 -0.27
C ALA A 294 11.34 34.84 -1.18
N LYS A 295 11.68 34.91 -2.47
CA LYS A 295 11.49 33.79 -3.41
C LYS A 295 12.46 32.65 -3.15
N ALA A 296 13.67 32.97 -2.68
CA ALA A 296 14.64 31.96 -2.29
C ALA A 296 14.15 31.19 -1.06
N LYS A 297 13.61 31.89 -0.07
CA LYS A 297 13.02 31.28 1.12
C LYS A 297 11.81 30.41 0.77
N GLU A 298 10.87 30.91 -0.03
CA GLU A 298 9.73 30.11 -0.50
C GLU A 298 10.17 28.85 -1.24
N TRP A 299 11.24 28.93 -2.04
CA TRP A 299 11.77 27.75 -2.73
C TRP A 299 12.36 26.72 -1.76
N TRP A 300 13.15 27.15 -0.78
CA TRP A 300 13.69 26.26 0.26
C TRP A 300 12.59 25.63 1.09
N ASP A 301 11.57 26.40 1.48
CA ASP A 301 10.42 25.90 2.23
C ASP A 301 9.66 24.83 1.41
N THR A 302 9.47 25.05 0.10
CA THR A 302 8.82 24.04 -0.77
C THR A 302 9.68 22.79 -0.98
N LEU A 303 11.00 22.93 -1.04
CA LEU A 303 11.92 21.81 -1.18
C LEU A 303 11.99 20.98 0.11
N GLU A 304 11.98 21.63 1.27
CA GLU A 304 11.88 20.97 2.58
C GLU A 304 10.57 20.19 2.69
N GLU A 305 9.43 20.80 2.32
CA GLU A 305 8.15 20.09 2.25
C GLU A 305 8.22 18.86 1.33
N GLU A 306 8.89 18.95 0.18
CA GLU A 306 9.03 17.84 -0.77
C GLU A 306 9.90 16.69 -0.28
N LEU A 307 10.94 16.98 0.51
CA LEU A 307 11.79 15.96 1.14
C LEU A 307 11.02 15.21 2.24
N MET A 308 10.16 15.93 2.96
CA MET A 308 9.34 15.38 4.03
C MET A 308 8.19 14.49 3.50
N LEU A 309 7.63 14.80 2.32
CA LEU A 309 6.64 13.95 1.63
C LEU A 309 7.27 12.66 1.08
#